data_AF-A0A085FMB5-F1
#
_entry.id   AF-A0A085FMB5-F1
#
_cell.length_a   1.000
_cell.length_b   1.000
_cell.length_c   1.000
_cell.angle_alpha   90.00
_cell.angle_beta   90.00
_cell.angle_gamma   90.00
#
_symmetry.space_group_name_H-M   'P 1'
#
loop_
_entity.id
_entity.type
_entity.pdbx_description
1 polymer ?
#
loop_
_entity_poly.entity_id
_entity_poly.type
_entity_poly.pdbx_seq_one_letter_code
_entity_poly.pdbx_strand_id
1 'polypeptide(L)'
;MLLPISSSELIASSHDAVDAIKTAAGLTDAQFTALCMPVLRAYADHVQRLPLTSSAFASPRGAWEFGLTAAMVAYRYAGTVIFYPALGAEERRMLEPQCRYMAFLATLSTAVATVAEASSLSAGDDEYHPLSVEGTFVSWLAEHPGAKFTWRTSAAPLSAQACAAIAANFVPKRLLANFDLRAVLMMYEAINPKTTMNGVESTMARVVRQAAQGVLDHYRAKQAGTFIPEANVASVSPVDAEKVAGKMIAAANPTILANPLEMMAPASAGQAQTTAPANATQDASTAPAATDATHSASPTPAASPAAVAAPPQSDSPQSAIGAMNDGEEKLARANKVLREWFSALKQHQQFHVLKDQLVMNSDGIEVPVSMLGMFGVSGASIRKMMDDAELIIGRSSNARGVILHPGLRERFISQ
;
A
#
# COMPACT_ATOMS: atom_id res chain seq x y z
N MET A 1 -11.79 -4.33 -37.67
CA MET A 1 -11.54 -5.76 -37.35
C MET A 1 -10.22 -5.82 -36.62
N LEU A 2 -10.10 -6.69 -35.62
CA LEU A 2 -8.82 -6.99 -35.00
C LEU A 2 -8.07 -8.03 -35.83
N LEU A 3 -6.74 -7.96 -35.81
CA LEU A 3 -5.84 -8.97 -36.39
C LEU A 3 -4.78 -9.30 -35.33
N PRO A 4 -4.37 -10.57 -35.20
CA PRO A 4 -3.34 -10.96 -34.25
C PRO A 4 -1.99 -10.33 -34.60
N ILE A 5 -1.23 -9.96 -33.58
CA ILE A 5 0.16 -9.49 -33.65
C ILE A 5 1.06 -10.44 -32.86
N SER A 6 2.22 -10.79 -33.39
CA SER A 6 3.18 -11.62 -32.65
C SER A 6 3.72 -10.86 -31.42
N SER A 7 3.88 -11.54 -30.28
CA SER A 7 4.50 -10.94 -29.09
C SER A 7 5.93 -10.48 -29.36
N SER A 8 6.66 -11.14 -30.29
CA SER A 8 7.94 -10.68 -30.82
C SER A 8 7.88 -9.31 -31.51
N GLU A 9 6.83 -9.00 -32.27
CA GLU A 9 6.66 -7.70 -32.96
C GLU A 9 6.33 -6.59 -31.96
N LEU A 10 5.45 -6.86 -30.98
CA LEU A 10 5.16 -5.92 -29.89
C LEU A 10 6.40 -5.61 -29.05
N ILE A 11 7.20 -6.62 -28.71
CA ILE A 11 8.45 -6.46 -27.96
C ILE A 11 9.48 -5.68 -28.77
N ALA A 12 9.75 -6.05 -30.03
CA ALA A 12 10.73 -5.37 -30.88
C ALA A 12 10.36 -3.90 -31.13
N SER A 13 9.08 -3.61 -31.40
CA SER A 13 8.54 -2.25 -31.56
C SER A 13 8.38 -1.47 -30.25
N SER A 14 8.99 -1.95 -29.15
CA SER A 14 8.97 -1.33 -27.82
C SER A 14 10.30 -1.51 -27.05
N HIS A 15 11.40 -1.80 -27.75
CA HIS A 15 12.65 -2.25 -27.13
C HIS A 15 13.17 -1.33 -26.01
N ASP A 16 13.19 -0.01 -26.20
CA ASP A 16 13.64 0.96 -25.17
C ASP A 16 12.87 0.82 -23.84
N ALA A 17 11.57 0.50 -23.90
CA ALA A 17 10.74 0.31 -22.72
C ALA A 17 11.00 -1.04 -22.04
N VAL A 18 11.34 -2.08 -22.82
CA VAL A 18 11.76 -3.39 -22.30
C VAL A 18 13.13 -3.30 -21.62
N ASP A 19 14.08 -2.58 -22.22
CA ASP A 19 15.38 -2.31 -21.61
C ASP A 19 15.26 -1.39 -20.38
N ALA A 20 14.35 -0.42 -20.37
CA ALA A 20 14.04 0.37 -19.17
C ALA A 20 13.49 -0.50 -18.02
N ILE A 21 12.68 -1.53 -18.31
CA ILE A 21 12.24 -2.53 -17.32
C ILE A 21 13.42 -3.37 -16.83
N LYS A 22 14.29 -3.84 -17.74
CA LYS A 22 15.52 -4.59 -17.40
C LYS A 22 16.42 -3.79 -16.45
N THR A 23 16.68 -2.53 -16.76
CA THR A 23 17.44 -1.59 -15.92
C THR A 23 16.76 -1.34 -14.57
N ALA A 24 15.43 -1.15 -14.56
CA ALA A 24 14.66 -0.95 -13.31
C ALA A 24 14.65 -2.20 -12.41
N ALA A 25 14.68 -3.40 -12.99
CA ALA A 25 14.72 -4.68 -12.27
C ALA A 25 16.11 -5.01 -11.71
N GLY A 26 17.19 -4.43 -12.25
CA GLY A 26 18.57 -4.69 -11.84
C GLY A 26 19.05 -6.12 -12.15
N LEU A 27 18.43 -6.79 -13.13
CA LEU A 27 18.69 -8.19 -13.48
C LEU A 27 19.75 -8.32 -14.58
N THR A 28 20.56 -9.38 -14.51
CA THR A 28 21.41 -9.80 -15.65
C THR A 28 20.55 -10.26 -16.83
N ASP A 29 21.10 -10.20 -18.04
CA ASP A 29 20.46 -10.65 -19.28
C ASP A 29 19.86 -12.07 -19.19
N ALA A 30 20.58 -13.01 -18.54
CA ALA A 30 20.10 -14.37 -18.32
C ALA A 30 18.89 -14.41 -17.37
N GLN A 31 18.93 -13.68 -16.25
CA GLN A 31 17.82 -13.60 -15.30
C GLN A 31 16.61 -12.88 -15.89
N PHE A 32 16.81 -11.79 -16.64
CA PHE A 32 15.75 -11.07 -17.34
C PHE A 32 15.08 -11.95 -18.41
N THR A 33 15.88 -12.71 -19.17
CA THR A 33 15.40 -13.66 -20.18
C THR A 33 14.64 -14.84 -19.56
N ALA A 34 15.03 -15.30 -18.37
CA ALA A 34 14.38 -16.40 -17.67
C ALA A 34 13.10 -15.98 -16.92
N LEU A 35 13.07 -14.77 -16.34
CA LEU A 35 11.97 -14.31 -15.48
C LEU A 35 11.02 -13.35 -16.18
N CYS A 36 11.52 -12.23 -16.69
CA CYS A 36 10.68 -11.15 -17.23
C CYS A 36 10.18 -11.47 -18.65
N MET A 37 11.03 -12.00 -19.53
CA MET A 37 10.67 -12.21 -20.94
C MET A 37 9.51 -13.20 -21.18
N PRO A 38 9.34 -14.30 -20.42
CA PRO A 38 8.14 -15.14 -20.54
C PRO A 38 6.85 -14.38 -20.19
N VAL A 39 6.89 -13.53 -19.17
CA VAL A 39 5.76 -12.68 -18.74
C VAL A 39 5.44 -11.63 -19.79
N LEU A 40 6.46 -10.94 -20.33
CA LEU A 40 6.28 -9.91 -21.35
C LEU A 40 5.71 -10.48 -22.66
N ARG A 41 6.04 -11.73 -23.02
CA ARG A 41 5.40 -12.43 -24.14
C ARG A 41 3.94 -12.74 -23.84
N ALA A 42 3.65 -13.43 -22.73
CA ALA A 42 2.27 -13.72 -22.32
C ALA A 42 1.41 -12.44 -22.20
N TYR A 43 2.01 -11.34 -21.76
CA TYR A 43 1.35 -10.04 -21.66
C TYR A 43 0.96 -9.50 -23.04
N ALA A 44 1.90 -9.48 -24.00
CA ALA A 44 1.63 -9.16 -25.40
C ALA A 44 0.57 -10.09 -26.03
N ASP A 45 0.62 -11.38 -25.72
CA ASP A 45 -0.31 -12.40 -26.22
C ASP A 45 -1.74 -12.21 -25.66
N HIS A 46 -1.91 -11.55 -24.50
CA HIS A 46 -3.22 -11.19 -23.93
C HIS A 46 -3.72 -9.78 -24.30
N VAL A 47 -2.86 -8.74 -24.31
CA VAL A 47 -3.32 -7.36 -24.59
C VAL A 47 -3.23 -6.95 -26.06
N GLN A 48 -2.40 -7.62 -26.86
CA GLN A 48 -2.30 -7.42 -28.31
C GLN A 48 -2.19 -5.92 -28.70
N ARG A 49 -3.04 -5.44 -29.62
CA ARG A 49 -3.14 -4.02 -30.00
C ARG A 49 -4.30 -3.29 -29.29
N LEU A 50 -4.83 -3.82 -28.19
CA LEU A 50 -5.98 -3.24 -27.50
C LEU A 50 -5.65 -1.90 -26.80
N PRO A 51 -6.64 -0.98 -26.70
CA PRO A 51 -6.58 0.16 -25.79
C PRO A 51 -6.85 -0.28 -24.35
N LEU A 52 -6.50 0.56 -23.36
CA LEU A 52 -6.69 0.23 -21.93
C LEU A 52 -8.11 0.56 -21.44
N THR A 53 -8.51 1.84 -21.55
CA THR A 53 -9.85 2.33 -21.18
C THR A 53 -10.26 3.45 -22.13
N SER A 54 -11.55 3.77 -22.18
CA SER A 54 -12.07 4.90 -22.97
C SER A 54 -11.61 6.28 -22.49
N SER A 55 -11.06 6.38 -21.26
CA SER A 55 -10.66 7.65 -20.63
C SER A 55 -9.15 7.84 -20.47
N ALA A 56 -8.35 6.80 -20.70
CA ALA A 56 -6.89 6.82 -20.62
C ALA A 56 -6.31 5.65 -21.42
N PHE A 57 -5.26 5.92 -22.21
CA PHE A 57 -4.66 4.99 -23.16
C PHE A 57 -5.70 4.37 -24.11
N ALA A 58 -6.57 5.22 -24.68
CA ALA A 58 -7.66 4.84 -25.59
C ALA A 58 -7.19 4.53 -27.03
N SER A 59 -5.92 4.78 -27.35
CA SER A 59 -5.29 4.46 -28.64
C SER A 59 -5.03 2.96 -28.81
N PRO A 60 -4.92 2.45 -30.06
CA PRO A 60 -4.39 1.11 -30.32
C PRO A 60 -3.01 0.92 -29.66
N ARG A 61 -2.75 -0.28 -29.12
CA ARG A 61 -1.61 -0.62 -28.23
C ARG A 61 -1.60 0.13 -26.88
N GLY A 62 -2.59 0.95 -26.56
CA GLY A 62 -2.64 1.72 -25.31
C GLY A 62 -2.54 0.86 -24.04
N ALA A 63 -3.13 -0.35 -24.05
CA ALA A 63 -2.98 -1.29 -22.94
C ALA A 63 -1.51 -1.71 -22.77
N TRP A 64 -0.87 -2.14 -23.85
CA TRP A 64 0.53 -2.56 -23.89
C TRP A 64 1.50 -1.46 -23.40
N GLU A 65 1.34 -0.23 -23.91
CA GLU A 65 2.16 0.91 -23.49
C GLU A 65 1.98 1.24 -22.00
N PHE A 66 0.73 1.24 -21.52
CA PHE A 66 0.45 1.42 -20.10
C PHE A 66 1.11 0.33 -19.24
N GLY A 67 0.97 -0.95 -19.62
CA GLY A 67 1.53 -2.06 -18.87
C GLY A 67 3.04 -2.00 -18.72
N LEU A 68 3.78 -1.78 -19.82
CA LEU A 68 5.25 -1.62 -19.75
C LEU A 68 5.64 -0.44 -18.86
N THR A 69 4.98 0.70 -19.05
CA THR A 69 5.25 1.94 -18.30
C THR A 69 4.99 1.75 -16.80
N ALA A 70 3.82 1.25 -16.43
CA ALA A 70 3.41 1.06 -15.05
C ALA A 70 4.24 -0.02 -14.36
N ALA A 71 4.59 -1.12 -15.04
CA ALA A 71 5.39 -2.19 -14.45
C ALA A 71 6.87 -1.77 -14.25
N MET A 72 7.42 -0.91 -15.10
CA MET A 72 8.74 -0.28 -14.89
C MET A 72 8.72 0.67 -13.67
N VAL A 73 7.68 1.51 -13.56
CA VAL A 73 7.45 2.39 -12.42
C VAL A 73 7.26 1.57 -11.12
N ALA A 74 6.53 0.45 -11.18
CA ALA A 74 6.32 -0.46 -10.06
C ALA A 74 7.63 -1.11 -9.58
N TYR A 75 8.52 -1.55 -10.48
CA TYR A 75 9.85 -2.02 -10.11
C TYR A 75 10.65 -0.96 -9.35
N ARG A 76 10.74 0.26 -9.89
CA ARG A 76 11.50 1.35 -9.26
C ARG A 76 10.90 1.74 -7.91
N TYR A 77 9.57 1.81 -7.79
CA TYR A 77 8.92 2.16 -6.53
C TYR A 77 9.00 1.04 -5.47
N ALA A 78 8.82 -0.23 -5.87
CA ALA A 78 9.09 -1.39 -5.00
C ALA A 78 10.55 -1.43 -4.52
N GLY A 79 11.48 -0.83 -5.26
CA GLY A 79 12.87 -0.63 -4.86
C GLY A 79 13.04 0.22 -3.58
N THR A 80 12.06 1.06 -3.26
CA THR A 80 12.10 2.01 -2.11
C THR A 80 11.22 1.62 -0.93
N VAL A 81 10.64 0.42 -0.95
CA VAL A 81 9.60 -0.01 0.00
C VAL A 81 9.98 -1.31 0.71
N ILE A 82 9.88 -1.32 2.05
CA ILE A 82 10.04 -2.53 2.87
C ILE A 82 8.68 -3.23 2.96
N PHE A 83 8.56 -4.40 2.33
CA PHE A 83 7.30 -5.15 2.24
C PHE A 83 6.88 -5.81 3.56
N TYR A 84 7.86 -6.34 4.31
CA TYR A 84 7.64 -7.11 5.54
C TYR A 84 8.48 -6.57 6.71
N PRO A 85 8.18 -5.38 7.26
CA PRO A 85 9.04 -4.69 8.23
C PRO A 85 9.26 -5.44 9.55
N ALA A 86 8.42 -6.44 9.87
CA ALA A 86 8.56 -7.29 11.05
C ALA A 86 9.57 -8.45 10.90
N LEU A 87 10.11 -8.70 9.70
CA LEU A 87 11.04 -9.80 9.45
C LEU A 87 12.51 -9.39 9.63
N GLY A 88 13.33 -10.35 10.07
CA GLY A 88 14.76 -10.18 10.28
C GLY A 88 15.53 -9.86 8.99
N ALA A 89 16.70 -9.22 9.12
CA ALA A 89 17.45 -8.67 8.00
C ALA A 89 17.79 -9.71 6.91
N GLU A 90 18.25 -10.91 7.28
CA GLU A 90 18.58 -11.97 6.32
C GLU A 90 17.34 -12.52 5.58
N GLU A 91 16.22 -12.67 6.27
CA GLU A 91 14.97 -13.12 5.64
C GLU A 91 14.44 -12.06 4.66
N ARG A 92 14.50 -10.77 5.04
CA ARG A 92 14.19 -9.66 4.12
C ARG A 92 15.14 -9.60 2.94
N ARG A 93 16.44 -9.90 3.12
CA ARG A 93 17.43 -9.99 2.03
C ARG A 93 17.03 -11.02 0.96
N MET A 94 16.37 -12.10 1.37
CA MET A 94 15.85 -13.15 0.47
C MET A 94 14.46 -12.83 -0.10
N LEU A 95 13.60 -12.14 0.66
CA LEU A 95 12.19 -11.94 0.30
C LEU A 95 11.90 -10.61 -0.43
N GLU A 96 12.61 -9.52 -0.13
CA GLU A 96 12.39 -8.21 -0.77
C GLU A 96 12.65 -8.22 -2.30
N PRO A 97 13.69 -8.90 -2.84
CA PRO A 97 13.87 -9.02 -4.30
C PRO A 97 12.68 -9.73 -4.98
N GLN A 98 12.12 -10.74 -4.31
CA GLN A 98 10.94 -11.45 -4.78
C GLN A 98 9.70 -10.55 -4.77
N CYS A 99 9.53 -9.74 -3.71
CA CYS A 99 8.42 -8.78 -3.64
C CYS A 99 8.47 -7.73 -4.77
N ARG A 100 9.67 -7.26 -5.15
CA ARG A 100 9.86 -6.34 -6.30
C ARG A 100 9.41 -6.99 -7.62
N TYR A 101 9.76 -8.25 -7.84
CA TYR A 101 9.30 -9.03 -8.98
C TYR A 101 7.77 -9.25 -8.96
N MET A 102 7.19 -9.51 -7.79
CA MET A 102 5.73 -9.63 -7.63
C MET A 102 4.99 -8.30 -7.90
N ALA A 103 5.55 -7.15 -7.54
CA ALA A 103 4.96 -5.84 -7.87
C ALA A 103 4.90 -5.61 -9.39
N PHE A 104 5.93 -6.00 -10.12
CA PHE A 104 5.96 -6.01 -11.59
C PHE A 104 4.86 -6.93 -12.16
N LEU A 105 4.76 -8.17 -11.68
CA LEU A 105 3.72 -9.13 -12.11
C LEU A 105 2.31 -8.59 -11.87
N ALA A 106 2.00 -8.16 -10.64
CA ALA A 106 0.68 -7.66 -10.27
C ALA A 106 0.30 -6.41 -11.08
N THR A 107 1.27 -5.58 -11.50
CA THR A 107 1.02 -4.41 -12.34
C THR A 107 0.70 -4.78 -13.79
N LEU A 108 1.39 -5.78 -14.38
CA LEU A 108 1.01 -6.30 -15.70
C LEU A 108 -0.35 -7.01 -15.66
N SER A 109 -0.58 -7.85 -14.65
CA SER A 109 -1.89 -8.48 -14.38
C SER A 109 -3.01 -7.45 -14.22
N THR A 110 -2.72 -6.30 -13.59
CA THR A 110 -3.68 -5.20 -13.44
C THR A 110 -4.10 -4.66 -14.79
N ALA A 111 -3.15 -4.43 -15.71
CA ALA A 111 -3.48 -3.96 -17.06
C ALA A 111 -4.33 -4.97 -17.85
N VAL A 112 -4.08 -6.29 -17.72
CA VAL A 112 -4.94 -7.33 -18.34
C VAL A 112 -6.35 -7.29 -17.75
N ALA A 113 -6.47 -7.20 -16.42
CA ALA A 113 -7.77 -7.11 -15.74
C ALA A 113 -8.54 -5.82 -16.12
N THR A 114 -7.86 -4.67 -16.24
CA THR A 114 -8.47 -3.42 -16.69
C THR A 114 -9.05 -3.54 -18.11
N VAL A 115 -8.34 -4.19 -19.04
CA VAL A 115 -8.84 -4.44 -20.40
C VAL A 115 -10.08 -5.35 -20.39
N ALA A 116 -10.07 -6.42 -19.59
CA ALA A 116 -11.22 -7.33 -19.45
C ALA A 116 -12.44 -6.67 -18.79
N GLU A 117 -12.23 -5.70 -17.90
CA GLU A 117 -13.29 -4.88 -17.30
C GLU A 117 -13.88 -3.88 -18.30
N ALA A 118 -13.01 -3.16 -19.04
CA ALA A 118 -13.41 -2.05 -19.90
C ALA A 118 -13.91 -2.45 -21.30
N SER A 119 -13.56 -3.63 -21.82
CA SER A 119 -13.81 -4.01 -23.22
C SER A 119 -14.63 -5.30 -23.38
N SER A 120 -15.34 -5.38 -24.50
CA SER A 120 -16.01 -6.58 -25.02
C SER A 120 -15.45 -6.90 -26.40
N LEU A 121 -15.20 -8.18 -26.66
CA LEU A 121 -14.38 -8.68 -27.76
C LEU A 121 -15.14 -9.83 -28.44
N SER A 122 -15.91 -9.54 -29.48
CA SER A 122 -16.88 -10.50 -30.04
C SER A 122 -16.67 -10.82 -31.52
N ALA A 123 -17.06 -12.04 -31.90
CA ALA A 123 -16.89 -12.58 -33.24
C ALA A 123 -18.09 -13.46 -33.62
N GLY A 124 -19.17 -12.82 -34.09
CA GLY A 124 -20.46 -13.50 -34.21
C GLY A 124 -21.15 -13.52 -32.85
N ASP A 125 -21.56 -14.71 -32.40
CA ASP A 125 -22.19 -14.92 -31.10
C ASP A 125 -21.17 -15.20 -29.96
N ASP A 126 -19.89 -15.47 -30.30
CA ASP A 126 -18.82 -15.73 -29.35
C ASP A 126 -18.19 -14.43 -28.78
N GLU A 127 -17.93 -14.39 -27.46
CA GLU A 127 -17.18 -13.32 -26.78
C GLU A 127 -15.91 -13.87 -26.11
N TYR A 128 -14.76 -13.25 -26.38
CA TYR A 128 -13.54 -13.49 -25.62
C TYR A 128 -13.59 -12.82 -24.25
N HIS A 129 -13.37 -13.62 -23.20
CA HIS A 129 -13.08 -13.12 -21.87
C HIS A 129 -12.02 -14.02 -21.20
N PRO A 130 -10.98 -13.50 -20.52
CA PRO A 130 -9.89 -14.31 -19.94
C PRO A 130 -10.29 -15.26 -18.79
N LEU A 131 -11.56 -15.27 -18.37
CA LEU A 131 -12.14 -16.23 -17.43
C LEU A 131 -13.04 -17.29 -18.10
N SER A 132 -13.36 -17.12 -19.38
CA SER A 132 -14.36 -17.90 -20.11
C SER A 132 -13.78 -18.70 -21.28
N VAL A 133 -12.65 -18.24 -21.83
CA VAL A 133 -11.92 -18.89 -22.92
C VAL A 133 -10.59 -19.43 -22.38
N GLU A 134 -10.26 -20.69 -22.68
CA GLU A 134 -8.94 -21.24 -22.40
C GLU A 134 -7.90 -20.69 -23.39
N GLY A 135 -6.80 -20.14 -22.88
CA GLY A 135 -5.69 -19.64 -23.70
C GLY A 135 -5.58 -18.12 -23.76
N THR A 136 -4.82 -17.64 -24.73
CA THR A 136 -4.45 -16.23 -24.88
C THR A 136 -5.41 -15.51 -25.84
N PHE A 137 -5.39 -14.17 -25.84
CA PHE A 137 -6.22 -13.43 -26.78
C PHE A 137 -5.71 -13.59 -28.22
N VAL A 138 -4.40 -13.74 -28.42
CA VAL A 138 -3.81 -14.00 -29.75
C VAL A 138 -4.21 -15.36 -30.33
N SER A 139 -4.38 -16.42 -29.52
CA SER A 139 -4.88 -17.71 -30.03
C SER A 139 -6.35 -17.61 -30.43
N TRP A 140 -7.19 -17.01 -29.58
CA TRP A 140 -8.60 -16.79 -29.92
C TRP A 140 -8.77 -15.91 -31.18
N LEU A 141 -7.97 -14.85 -31.33
CA LEU A 141 -7.98 -14.01 -32.54
C LEU A 141 -7.58 -14.76 -33.83
N ALA A 142 -6.75 -15.81 -33.73
CA ALA A 142 -6.38 -16.62 -34.89
C ALA A 142 -7.53 -17.55 -35.32
N GLU A 143 -8.35 -18.00 -34.38
CA GLU A 143 -9.54 -18.82 -34.61
C GLU A 143 -10.76 -17.99 -35.06
N HIS A 144 -10.81 -16.69 -34.71
CA HIS A 144 -11.96 -15.81 -34.92
C HIS A 144 -11.65 -14.62 -35.87
N PRO A 145 -11.29 -14.88 -37.15
CA PRO A 145 -10.92 -13.84 -38.11
C PRO A 145 -12.12 -12.93 -38.46
N GLY A 146 -12.10 -11.72 -37.91
CA GLY A 146 -13.21 -10.76 -38.03
C GLY A 146 -13.64 -10.14 -36.70
N ALA A 147 -13.07 -10.61 -35.58
CA ALA A 147 -13.33 -10.12 -34.23
C ALA A 147 -13.38 -8.57 -34.13
N LYS A 148 -14.33 -8.10 -33.31
CA LYS A 148 -14.66 -6.68 -33.12
C LYS A 148 -14.37 -6.28 -31.68
N PHE A 149 -13.89 -5.06 -31.52
CA PHE A 149 -13.71 -4.40 -30.24
C PHE A 149 -14.89 -3.47 -29.96
N THR A 150 -15.43 -3.50 -28.74
CA THR A 150 -16.38 -2.51 -28.22
C THR A 150 -16.05 -2.15 -26.77
N TRP A 151 -16.41 -0.93 -26.36
CA TRP A 151 -16.33 -0.52 -24.96
C TRP A 151 -17.54 -1.06 -24.18
N ARG A 152 -17.32 -1.61 -22.97
CA ARG A 152 -18.41 -2.04 -22.09
C ARG A 152 -19.06 -0.82 -21.44
N THR A 153 -20.29 -0.50 -21.84
CA THR A 153 -21.03 0.72 -21.41
C THR A 153 -21.32 0.77 -19.90
N SER A 154 -21.42 -0.40 -19.24
CA SER A 154 -21.69 -0.51 -17.80
C SER A 154 -21.21 -1.86 -17.26
N ALA A 155 -19.89 -2.07 -17.21
CA ALA A 155 -19.33 -3.22 -16.48
C ALA A 155 -19.42 -2.98 -14.96
N ALA A 156 -19.88 -4.00 -14.21
CA ALA A 156 -19.63 -4.04 -12.78
C ALA A 156 -18.13 -4.31 -12.56
N PRO A 157 -17.40 -3.47 -11.80
CA PRO A 157 -15.94 -3.54 -11.78
C PRO A 157 -15.47 -4.81 -11.05
N LEU A 158 -14.52 -5.53 -11.63
CA LEU A 158 -14.15 -6.91 -11.30
C LEU A 158 -13.77 -7.09 -9.82
N SER A 159 -14.13 -8.23 -9.22
CA SER A 159 -13.70 -8.57 -7.87
C SER A 159 -12.20 -8.89 -7.83
N ALA A 160 -11.56 -8.74 -6.67
CA ALA A 160 -10.15 -9.11 -6.51
C ALA A 160 -9.90 -10.59 -6.86
N GLN A 161 -10.86 -11.47 -6.57
CA GLN A 161 -10.85 -12.88 -6.93
C GLN A 161 -10.91 -13.08 -8.46
N ALA A 162 -11.72 -12.31 -9.18
CA ALA A 162 -11.76 -12.34 -10.64
C ALA A 162 -10.44 -11.85 -11.24
N CYS A 163 -9.87 -10.75 -10.72
CA CYS A 163 -8.55 -10.25 -11.13
C CYS A 163 -7.43 -11.27 -10.88
N ALA A 164 -7.45 -11.97 -9.74
CA ALA A 164 -6.50 -13.03 -9.42
C ALA A 164 -6.67 -14.26 -10.35
N ALA A 165 -7.89 -14.65 -10.69
CA ALA A 165 -8.16 -15.73 -11.63
C ALA A 165 -7.71 -15.38 -13.07
N ILE A 166 -7.92 -14.15 -13.55
CA ILE A 166 -7.36 -13.65 -14.81
C ILE A 166 -5.83 -13.77 -14.79
N ALA A 167 -5.19 -13.36 -13.70
CA ALA A 167 -3.74 -13.47 -13.57
C ALA A 167 -3.23 -14.90 -13.49
N ALA A 168 -3.99 -15.84 -12.91
CA ALA A 168 -3.62 -17.25 -12.86
C ALA A 168 -3.63 -17.90 -14.26
N ASN A 169 -4.46 -17.41 -15.18
CA ASN A 169 -4.43 -17.80 -16.59
C ASN A 169 -3.28 -17.13 -17.38
N PHE A 170 -2.95 -15.88 -17.04
CA PHE A 170 -1.88 -15.09 -17.68
C PHE A 170 -0.46 -15.48 -17.26
N VAL A 171 -0.21 -15.78 -15.98
CA VAL A 171 1.14 -16.05 -15.45
C VAL A 171 1.64 -17.42 -15.96
N PRO A 172 2.81 -17.49 -16.63
CA PRO A 172 3.31 -18.75 -17.18
C PRO A 172 3.43 -19.87 -16.14
N LYS A 173 2.89 -21.05 -16.47
CA LYS A 173 2.85 -22.21 -15.57
C LYS A 173 4.25 -22.57 -15.06
N ARG A 174 4.35 -22.84 -13.74
CA ARG A 174 5.59 -23.10 -12.98
C ARG A 174 6.58 -21.93 -12.83
N LEU A 175 6.36 -20.75 -13.44
CA LEU A 175 7.26 -19.59 -13.29
C LEU A 175 7.46 -19.18 -11.81
N LEU A 176 6.42 -19.30 -11.00
CA LEU A 176 6.44 -18.94 -9.58
C LEU A 176 6.81 -20.10 -8.64
N ALA A 177 7.15 -21.28 -9.16
CA ALA A 177 7.29 -22.51 -8.36
C ALA A 177 8.44 -22.47 -7.33
N ASN A 178 9.45 -21.62 -7.55
CA ASN A 178 10.62 -21.45 -6.68
C ASN A 178 10.57 -20.14 -5.87
N PHE A 179 9.43 -19.44 -5.85
CA PHE A 179 9.25 -18.21 -5.08
C PHE A 179 8.57 -18.50 -3.74
N ASP A 180 8.85 -17.66 -2.75
CA ASP A 180 8.21 -17.70 -1.43
C ASP A 180 6.70 -17.48 -1.58
N LEU A 181 5.91 -18.43 -1.08
CA LEU A 181 4.45 -18.43 -1.20
C LEU A 181 3.82 -17.15 -0.61
N ARG A 182 4.43 -16.52 0.40
CA ARG A 182 3.94 -15.27 1.00
C ARG A 182 3.98 -14.12 -0.01
N ALA A 183 5.06 -14.03 -0.79
CA ALA A 183 5.19 -13.04 -1.85
C ALA A 183 4.24 -13.35 -3.02
N VAL A 184 4.06 -14.63 -3.37
CA VAL A 184 3.12 -15.08 -4.42
C VAL A 184 1.66 -14.77 -4.06
N LEU A 185 1.22 -15.03 -2.83
CA LEU A 185 -0.13 -14.71 -2.38
C LEU A 185 -0.35 -13.19 -2.32
N MET A 186 0.61 -12.45 -1.76
CA MET A 186 0.59 -10.98 -1.75
C MET A 186 0.57 -10.36 -3.15
N MET A 187 1.10 -11.05 -4.18
CA MET A 187 0.99 -10.66 -5.59
C MET A 187 -0.46 -10.74 -6.06
N TYR A 188 -1.13 -11.89 -5.87
CA TYR A 188 -2.50 -12.10 -6.33
C TYR A 188 -3.52 -11.21 -5.61
N GLU A 189 -3.31 -10.90 -4.33
CA GLU A 189 -4.11 -9.93 -3.57
C GLU A 189 -3.96 -8.48 -4.04
N ALA A 190 -2.90 -8.16 -4.79
CA ALA A 190 -2.53 -6.81 -5.19
C ALA A 190 -2.86 -6.47 -6.66
N ILE A 191 -3.68 -7.27 -7.35
CA ILE A 191 -4.07 -7.05 -8.75
C ILE A 191 -5.33 -6.19 -8.83
N ASN A 192 -5.32 -5.17 -9.70
CA ASN A 192 -6.34 -4.12 -9.81
C ASN A 192 -6.80 -3.58 -8.44
N PRO A 193 -5.86 -3.13 -7.58
CA PRO A 193 -6.13 -2.79 -6.19
C PRO A 193 -6.97 -1.52 -6.08
N LYS A 194 -8.27 -1.69 -5.83
CA LYS A 194 -9.21 -0.58 -5.61
C LYS A 194 -8.92 0.11 -4.27
N THR A 195 -9.04 1.43 -4.23
CA THR A 195 -8.91 2.22 -3.00
C THR A 195 -9.94 1.77 -1.97
N THR A 196 -9.49 1.20 -0.85
CA THR A 196 -10.37 0.78 0.25
C THR A 196 -10.82 2.02 1.03
N MET A 197 -12.13 2.14 1.32
CA MET A 197 -12.66 3.30 2.05
C MET A 197 -12.12 3.41 3.48
N ASN A 198 -11.61 2.30 4.03
CA ASN A 198 -11.05 2.21 5.38
C ASN A 198 -9.55 2.52 5.43
N GLY A 199 -8.89 2.79 4.29
CA GLY A 199 -7.45 3.08 4.18
C GLY A 199 -6.51 1.87 4.40
N VAL A 200 -7.04 0.72 4.84
CA VAL A 200 -6.29 -0.53 5.01
C VAL A 200 -6.07 -1.16 3.63
N GLU A 201 -4.81 -1.20 3.20
CA GLU A 201 -4.32 -1.84 1.97
C GLU A 201 -2.99 -2.54 2.28
N SER A 202 -2.67 -3.63 1.57
CA SER A 202 -1.35 -4.27 1.69
C SER A 202 -0.25 -3.39 1.07
N THR A 203 0.99 -3.56 1.51
CA THR A 203 2.14 -2.82 0.96
C THR A 203 2.29 -3.02 -0.55
N MET A 204 2.01 -4.23 -1.04
CA MET A 204 1.99 -4.55 -2.48
C MET A 204 0.83 -3.86 -3.21
N ALA A 205 -0.39 -3.91 -2.66
CA ALA A 205 -1.55 -3.22 -3.23
C ALA A 205 -1.27 -1.71 -3.36
N ARG A 206 -0.64 -1.09 -2.35
CA ARG A 206 -0.20 0.32 -2.43
C ARG A 206 0.78 0.57 -3.57
N VAL A 207 1.83 -0.25 -3.69
CA VAL A 207 2.85 -0.11 -4.74
C VAL A 207 2.23 -0.20 -6.13
N VAL A 208 1.42 -1.24 -6.38
CA VAL A 208 0.74 -1.45 -7.67
C VAL A 208 -0.27 -0.33 -7.96
N ARG A 209 -1.10 0.04 -6.98
CA ARG A 209 -2.10 1.12 -7.10
C ARG A 209 -1.45 2.45 -7.45
N GLN A 210 -0.37 2.82 -6.77
CA GLN A 210 0.30 4.09 -7.00
C GLN A 210 1.09 4.09 -8.32
N ALA A 211 1.69 2.96 -8.72
CA ALA A 211 2.37 2.86 -10.02
C ALA A 211 1.39 2.99 -11.19
N ALA A 212 0.27 2.27 -11.13
CA ALA A 212 -0.81 2.39 -12.11
C ALA A 212 -1.38 3.82 -12.15
N GLN A 213 -1.79 4.36 -11.00
CA GLN A 213 -2.41 5.69 -10.92
C GLN A 213 -1.44 6.81 -11.35
N GLY A 214 -0.18 6.76 -10.93
CA GLY A 214 0.84 7.75 -11.30
C GLY A 214 1.09 7.83 -12.81
N VAL A 215 1.02 6.69 -13.51
CA VAL A 215 1.10 6.64 -14.98
C VAL A 215 -0.18 7.19 -15.62
N LEU A 216 -1.36 6.84 -15.12
CA LEU A 216 -2.64 7.37 -15.61
C LEU A 216 -2.73 8.89 -15.44
N ASP A 217 -2.34 9.44 -14.30
CA ASP A 217 -2.38 10.87 -14.03
C ASP A 217 -1.32 11.64 -14.81
N HIS A 218 -0.14 11.06 -15.05
CA HIS A 218 0.83 11.65 -15.96
C HIS A 218 0.32 11.68 -17.41
N TYR A 219 -0.32 10.60 -17.87
CA TYR A 219 -0.93 10.53 -19.21
C TYR A 219 -2.04 11.58 -19.37
N ARG A 220 -2.97 11.68 -18.41
CA ARG A 220 -4.02 12.71 -18.37
C ARG A 220 -3.44 14.12 -18.40
N ALA A 221 -2.40 14.40 -17.60
CA ALA A 221 -1.74 15.70 -17.59
C ALA A 221 -1.04 16.02 -18.93
N LYS A 222 -0.42 15.02 -19.57
CA LYS A 222 0.20 15.16 -20.90
C LYS A 222 -0.86 15.45 -21.96
N GLN A 223 -2.02 14.78 -21.94
CA GLN A 223 -3.14 15.07 -22.84
C GLN A 223 -3.74 16.47 -22.59
N ALA A 224 -4.00 16.84 -21.33
CA ALA A 224 -4.58 18.14 -20.98
C ALA A 224 -3.69 19.34 -21.40
N GLY A 225 -2.36 19.16 -21.39
CA GLY A 225 -1.41 20.14 -21.93
C GLY A 225 -1.22 20.10 -23.45
N THR A 226 -1.82 19.14 -24.16
CA THR A 226 -1.55 18.85 -25.58
C THR A 226 -2.87 18.85 -26.37
N PHE A 227 -3.38 20.04 -26.68
CA PHE A 227 -4.65 20.21 -27.42
C PHE A 227 -4.45 19.93 -28.93
N ILE A 228 -4.45 18.63 -29.29
CA ILE A 228 -4.33 18.14 -30.67
C ILE A 228 -5.65 17.43 -31.06
N PRO A 229 -6.26 17.72 -32.23
CA PRO A 229 -7.42 16.98 -32.73
C PRO A 229 -7.15 15.49 -32.90
N GLU A 230 -8.17 14.65 -32.72
CA GLU A 230 -8.04 13.18 -32.69
C GLU A 230 -7.49 12.58 -34.00
N ALA A 231 -6.17 12.40 -34.06
CA ALA A 231 -5.49 11.67 -35.13
C ALA A 231 -4.17 11.01 -34.68
N ASN A 232 -3.44 11.60 -33.73
CA ASN A 232 -2.09 11.12 -33.39
C ASN A 232 -1.70 11.42 -31.93
N VAL A 233 -2.06 10.54 -31.00
CA VAL A 233 -1.60 10.59 -29.60
C VAL A 233 -0.28 9.81 -29.51
N ALA A 234 0.83 10.54 -29.37
CA ALA A 234 2.16 9.95 -29.27
C ALA A 234 2.33 9.09 -28.01
N SER A 235 3.11 8.01 -28.15
CA SER A 235 3.38 7.04 -27.09
C SER A 235 4.07 7.65 -25.86
N VAL A 236 3.99 6.96 -24.73
CA VAL A 236 4.75 7.34 -23.53
C VAL A 236 6.22 6.99 -23.74
N SER A 237 7.08 8.01 -23.82
CA SER A 237 8.52 7.83 -23.93
C SER A 237 9.09 7.20 -22.64
N PRO A 238 10.13 6.35 -22.71
CA PRO A 238 10.86 5.89 -21.52
C PRO A 238 11.28 7.06 -20.60
N VAL A 239 11.69 8.19 -21.19
CA VAL A 239 12.08 9.41 -20.46
C VAL A 239 10.91 10.05 -19.72
N ASP A 240 9.67 9.88 -20.20
CA ASP A 240 8.47 10.31 -19.48
C ASP A 240 8.12 9.33 -18.34
N ALA A 241 8.27 8.03 -18.57
CA ALA A 241 8.09 6.99 -17.57
C ALA A 241 9.07 7.15 -16.38
N GLU A 242 10.33 7.53 -16.65
CA GLU A 242 11.31 7.84 -15.61
C GLU A 242 10.89 9.05 -14.75
N LYS A 243 10.28 10.08 -15.34
CA LYS A 243 9.75 11.24 -14.58
C LYS A 243 8.62 10.82 -13.65
N VAL A 244 7.78 9.86 -14.03
CA VAL A 244 6.73 9.30 -13.16
C VAL A 244 7.36 8.56 -11.97
N ALA A 245 8.30 7.63 -12.24
CA ALA A 245 9.00 6.91 -11.19
C ALA A 245 9.75 7.84 -10.24
N GLY A 246 10.48 8.84 -10.77
CA GLY A 246 11.19 9.83 -9.97
C GLY A 246 10.27 10.68 -9.10
N LYS A 247 9.12 11.13 -9.63
CA LYS A 247 8.10 11.84 -8.84
C LYS A 247 7.50 10.96 -7.73
N MET A 248 7.22 9.70 -8.00
CA MET A 248 6.69 8.77 -6.99
C MET A 248 7.72 8.47 -5.89
N ILE A 249 8.98 8.28 -6.25
CA ILE A 249 10.07 8.09 -5.29
C ILE A 249 10.28 9.35 -4.44
N ALA A 250 10.22 10.55 -5.04
CA ALA A 250 10.30 11.81 -4.29
C ALA A 250 9.07 12.08 -3.40
N ALA A 251 7.89 11.57 -3.78
CA ALA A 251 6.67 11.63 -2.98
C ALA A 251 6.57 10.51 -1.92
N ALA A 252 7.50 9.55 -1.91
CA ALA A 252 7.59 8.50 -0.91
C ALA A 252 8.13 9.08 0.41
N ASN A 253 7.22 9.68 1.18
CA ASN A 253 7.51 10.41 2.41
C ASN A 253 8.42 9.59 3.37
N PRO A 254 9.54 10.14 3.91
CA PRO A 254 10.54 9.38 4.65
C PRO A 254 10.07 8.79 6.00
N THR A 255 8.80 8.99 6.38
CA THR A 255 8.15 8.36 7.54
C THR A 255 8.20 6.83 7.50
N ILE A 256 8.41 6.21 6.34
CA ILE A 256 8.60 4.74 6.19
C ILE A 256 9.96 4.26 6.76
N LEU A 257 10.90 5.18 7.06
CA LEU A 257 12.21 4.89 7.65
C LEU A 257 12.34 5.30 9.14
N ALA A 258 11.24 5.59 9.83
CA ALA A 258 11.25 6.02 11.23
C ALA A 258 11.48 4.85 12.23
N ASN A 259 12.75 4.49 12.44
CA ASN A 259 13.36 3.74 13.57
C ASN A 259 12.51 2.72 14.37
N PRO A 260 12.80 1.41 14.22
CA PRO A 260 12.45 0.37 15.20
C PRO A 260 13.51 0.13 16.31
N LEU A 261 14.64 0.85 16.34
CA LEU A 261 15.85 0.45 17.10
C LEU A 261 16.33 1.43 18.20
N GLU A 262 15.57 2.48 18.54
CA GLU A 262 15.91 3.39 19.66
C GLU A 262 15.23 3.04 21.00
N MET A 263 14.72 1.82 21.15
CA MET A 263 14.11 1.32 22.40
C MET A 263 14.66 -0.03 22.88
N MET A 264 15.99 -0.22 22.80
CA MET A 264 16.61 -1.38 23.46
C MET A 264 18.06 -1.13 23.90
N ALA A 265 18.23 -0.33 24.96
CA ALA A 265 19.53 -0.08 25.59
C ALA A 265 19.42 0.03 27.13
N PRO A 266 19.60 -1.06 27.88
CA PRO A 266 20.09 -1.00 29.27
C PRO A 266 21.60 -0.70 29.28
N ALA A 267 22.11 -0.09 30.35
CA ALA A 267 23.49 0.42 30.41
C ALA A 267 24.48 -0.54 31.10
N SER A 268 25.78 -0.34 30.80
CA SER A 268 26.96 -0.81 31.59
C SER A 268 27.23 -2.33 31.57
N ALA A 269 28.46 -2.83 31.53
CA ALA A 269 29.81 -2.23 31.49
C ALA A 269 30.84 -3.26 30.95
N GLY A 270 32.10 -2.85 30.74
CA GLY A 270 33.24 -3.76 30.55
C GLY A 270 34.18 -3.38 29.41
N GLN A 271 35.45 -3.14 29.72
CA GLN A 271 36.52 -2.91 28.72
C GLN A 271 37.33 -4.20 28.53
N ALA A 272 37.66 -4.54 27.28
CA ALA A 272 38.95 -5.17 26.92
C ALA A 272 39.17 -5.08 25.40
N GLN A 273 40.41 -4.89 24.98
CA GLN A 273 40.87 -5.08 23.60
C GLN A 273 41.52 -6.46 23.50
N THR A 274 41.47 -7.13 22.33
CA THR A 274 42.64 -7.35 21.45
C THR A 274 42.36 -8.32 20.27
N THR A 275 42.95 -8.00 19.12
CA THR A 275 43.46 -8.86 18.01
C THR A 275 42.87 -10.24 17.72
N ALA A 276 42.49 -10.43 16.45
CA ALA A 276 42.46 -11.70 15.71
C ALA A 276 43.91 -12.28 15.52
N PRO A 277 44.17 -13.53 15.03
CA PRO A 277 43.46 -14.18 13.92
C PRO A 277 43.19 -15.71 14.05
N ALA A 278 42.65 -16.25 12.96
CA ALA A 278 42.13 -17.60 12.73
C ALA A 278 43.08 -18.78 13.00
N ASN A 279 42.48 -19.94 13.32
CA ASN A 279 42.69 -21.16 12.53
C ASN A 279 41.42 -22.06 12.55
N ALA A 280 41.46 -23.22 11.88
CA ALA A 280 40.27 -24.00 11.48
C ALA A 280 40.08 -25.36 12.21
N THR A 281 39.02 -26.07 11.77
CA THR A 281 38.77 -27.54 11.78
C THR A 281 38.06 -28.22 12.98
N GLN A 282 36.93 -28.85 12.62
CA GLN A 282 36.41 -30.19 13.00
C GLN A 282 35.65 -30.51 14.32
N ASP A 283 34.54 -31.24 14.06
CA ASP A 283 33.95 -32.41 14.73
C ASP A 283 33.33 -32.37 16.16
N ALA A 284 31.98 -32.34 16.13
CA ALA A 284 31.06 -33.41 16.55
C ALA A 284 30.77 -33.73 18.04
N SER A 285 29.46 -33.92 18.31
CA SER A 285 28.86 -34.56 19.50
C SER A 285 29.01 -33.82 20.84
N THR A 286 28.14 -33.96 21.84
CA THR A 286 26.95 -34.85 22.00
C THR A 286 25.87 -34.15 22.85
N ALA A 287 24.60 -34.54 22.70
CA ALA A 287 23.58 -34.35 23.75
C ALA A 287 23.68 -35.50 24.80
N PRO A 288 23.09 -35.39 26.01
CA PRO A 288 21.66 -35.75 26.15
C PRO A 288 20.87 -35.03 27.27
N ALA A 289 19.57 -35.38 27.35
CA ALA A 289 18.60 -35.37 28.47
C ALA A 289 18.89 -34.55 29.76
N ALA A 290 18.02 -33.69 30.30
CA ALA A 290 16.55 -33.69 30.52
C ALA A 290 16.07 -34.28 31.87
N THR A 291 15.44 -33.42 32.68
CA THR A 291 14.39 -33.63 33.71
C THR A 291 13.86 -32.22 34.07
N ASP A 292 12.57 -31.85 34.12
CA ASP A 292 11.30 -32.45 34.58
C ASP A 292 10.91 -32.02 36.02
N ALA A 293 9.63 -32.18 36.38
CA ALA A 293 8.94 -31.82 37.64
C ALA A 293 8.47 -30.36 37.84
N THR A 294 7.17 -30.17 37.62
CA THR A 294 6.32 -29.08 38.15
C THR A 294 6.24 -29.06 39.69
N HIS A 295 5.96 -27.89 40.31
CA HIS A 295 4.69 -27.69 41.05
C HIS A 295 4.44 -26.27 41.65
N SER A 296 3.24 -25.77 41.35
CA SER A 296 2.22 -25.12 42.22
C SER A 296 2.53 -24.15 43.38
N ALA A 297 1.67 -23.11 43.42
CA ALA A 297 0.98 -22.50 44.57
C ALA A 297 1.48 -21.15 45.16
N SER A 298 0.58 -20.16 45.12
CA SER A 298 0.57 -18.93 45.94
C SER A 298 0.05 -19.23 47.36
N PRO A 299 0.20 -18.31 48.33
CA PRO A 299 -0.97 -17.47 48.67
C PRO A 299 -0.67 -16.01 49.12
N THR A 300 -1.66 -15.13 48.94
CA THR A 300 -1.84 -13.86 49.68
C THR A 300 -2.77 -14.10 50.89
N PRO A 301 -2.77 -13.28 51.96
CA PRO A 301 -3.67 -12.10 51.99
C PRO A 301 -3.27 -10.92 52.94
N ALA A 302 -4.07 -9.83 52.87
CA ALA A 302 -4.32 -8.81 53.93
C ALA A 302 -3.16 -7.87 54.37
N ALA A 303 -3.40 -6.64 54.89
CA ALA A 303 -4.54 -5.70 54.82
C ALA A 303 -4.09 -4.27 55.25
N SER A 304 -4.91 -3.24 55.00
CA SER A 304 -4.65 -1.82 55.33
C SER A 304 -4.88 -1.47 56.82
N PRO A 305 -4.44 -0.27 57.27
CA PRO A 305 -5.40 0.84 57.51
C PRO A 305 -4.87 2.24 57.09
N ALA A 306 -5.61 3.32 57.40
CA ALA A 306 -5.42 4.67 56.83
C ALA A 306 -5.57 5.85 57.82
N ALA A 307 -5.07 7.03 57.43
CA ALA A 307 -5.38 8.39 57.91
C ALA A 307 -5.07 9.40 56.77
N VAL A 308 -5.85 10.39 56.33
CA VAL A 308 -6.75 11.41 56.95
C VAL A 308 -6.01 12.70 57.38
N ALA A 309 -6.10 13.78 56.58
CA ALA A 309 -6.30 15.19 57.02
C ALA A 309 -6.43 16.21 55.86
N ALA A 310 -7.40 17.12 56.03
CA ALA A 310 -8.01 18.16 55.18
C ALA A 310 -7.14 19.38 54.69
N PRO A 311 -7.69 20.32 53.86
CA PRO A 311 -6.99 21.45 53.22
C PRO A 311 -7.23 22.81 53.97
N PRO A 312 -6.85 24.00 53.46
CA PRO A 312 -7.44 24.71 52.29
C PRO A 312 -6.35 25.11 51.25
N GLN A 313 -6.54 25.86 50.15
CA GLN A 313 -7.66 26.59 49.49
C GLN A 313 -7.79 26.11 48.00
N SER A 314 -8.78 26.40 47.14
CA SER A 314 -9.95 27.32 47.07
C SER A 314 -9.74 28.78 46.57
N ASP A 315 -9.88 28.98 45.25
CA ASP A 315 -10.10 30.26 44.53
C ASP A 315 -11.24 30.07 43.47
N SER A 316 -11.77 31.14 42.87
CA SER A 316 -13.19 31.20 42.45
C SER A 316 -13.59 30.48 41.12
N PRO A 317 -14.62 29.61 41.11
CA PRO A 317 -15.09 28.90 39.91
C PRO A 317 -16.25 29.62 39.20
N GLN A 318 -15.96 30.61 38.35
CA GLN A 318 -17.03 31.32 37.58
C GLN A 318 -16.83 31.35 36.06
N SER A 319 -15.66 30.95 35.54
CA SER A 319 -15.37 30.91 34.10
C SER A 319 -15.65 29.55 33.43
N ALA A 320 -15.84 28.48 34.19
CA ALA A 320 -15.85 27.11 33.67
C ALA A 320 -17.09 26.76 32.83
N ILE A 321 -18.27 27.27 33.20
CA ILE A 321 -19.56 26.86 32.60
C ILE A 321 -19.69 27.38 31.16
N GLY A 322 -19.17 28.58 30.85
CA GLY A 322 -19.17 29.11 29.49
C GLY A 322 -18.28 28.32 28.53
N ALA A 323 -17.11 27.88 29.00
CA ALA A 323 -16.14 27.13 28.20
C ALA A 323 -16.57 25.68 27.89
N MET A 324 -17.51 25.11 28.66
CA MET A 324 -18.06 23.78 28.39
C MET A 324 -18.87 23.76 27.09
N ASN A 325 -19.81 24.69 26.92
CA ASN A 325 -20.71 24.70 25.77
C ASN A 325 -20.01 25.03 24.44
N ASP A 326 -19.05 25.97 24.43
CA ASP A 326 -18.34 26.38 23.20
C ASP A 326 -17.58 25.23 22.51
N GLY A 327 -17.03 24.29 23.28
CA GLY A 327 -16.36 23.11 22.73
C GLY A 327 -17.30 22.15 21.99
N GLU A 328 -18.46 21.87 22.58
CA GLU A 328 -19.53 21.08 21.94
C GLU A 328 -20.12 21.82 20.74
N GLU A 329 -20.33 23.14 20.83
CA GLU A 329 -20.90 23.98 19.77
C GLU A 329 -19.99 24.06 18.54
N LYS A 330 -18.67 24.24 18.75
CA LYS A 330 -17.67 24.17 17.67
C LYS A 330 -17.61 22.79 17.03
N LEU A 331 -17.59 21.71 17.82
CA LEU A 331 -17.63 20.35 17.27
C LEU A 331 -18.96 20.06 16.54
N ALA A 332 -20.08 20.60 17.01
CA ALA A 332 -21.38 20.46 16.35
C ALA A 332 -21.43 21.17 14.99
N ARG A 333 -20.74 22.32 14.84
CA ARG A 333 -20.55 23.04 13.56
C ARG A 333 -19.50 22.39 12.64
N ALA A 334 -18.59 21.58 13.18
CA ALA A 334 -17.49 21.00 12.43
C ALA A 334 -17.90 19.97 11.37
N ASN A 335 -16.94 19.61 10.51
CA ASN A 335 -17.11 18.65 9.42
C ASN A 335 -17.73 17.32 9.90
N LYS A 336 -18.65 16.75 9.10
CA LYS A 336 -19.25 15.43 9.33
C LYS A 336 -18.20 14.35 9.64
N VAL A 337 -17.09 14.33 8.90
CA VAL A 337 -15.98 13.38 9.10
C VAL A 337 -15.34 13.51 10.49
N LEU A 338 -15.20 14.73 11.01
CA LEU A 338 -14.63 14.95 12.34
C LEU A 338 -15.59 14.50 13.45
N ARG A 339 -16.88 14.79 13.31
CA ARG A 339 -17.93 14.32 14.25
C ARG A 339 -18.02 12.78 14.25
N GLU A 340 -17.91 12.16 13.08
CA GLU A 340 -17.85 10.69 12.94
C GLU A 340 -16.57 10.11 13.55
N TRP A 341 -15.41 10.76 13.41
CA TRP A 341 -14.16 10.36 14.06
C TRP A 341 -14.27 10.39 15.60
N PHE A 342 -14.82 11.46 16.19
CA PHE A 342 -15.06 11.52 17.65
C PHE A 342 -16.05 10.44 18.12
N SER A 343 -17.07 10.10 17.32
CA SER A 343 -18.00 9.00 17.63
C SER A 343 -17.32 7.62 17.55
N ALA A 344 -16.48 7.40 16.53
CA ALA A 344 -15.73 6.16 16.35
C ALA A 344 -14.70 5.94 17.47
N LEU A 345 -14.02 7.01 17.90
CA LEU A 345 -13.10 6.98 19.04
C LEU A 345 -13.81 6.53 20.33
N LYS A 346 -14.99 7.10 20.63
CA LYS A 346 -15.78 6.71 21.81
C LYS A 346 -16.34 5.27 21.73
N GLN A 347 -16.55 4.75 20.52
CA GLN A 347 -17.04 3.38 20.29
C GLN A 347 -15.92 2.33 20.15
N HIS A 348 -14.64 2.73 20.26
CA HIS A 348 -13.51 1.83 20.06
C HIS A 348 -13.34 0.85 21.23
N GLN A 349 -13.13 -0.45 20.92
CA GLN A 349 -13.01 -1.49 21.95
C GLN A 349 -11.85 -1.24 22.94
N GLN A 350 -10.77 -0.62 22.48
CA GLN A 350 -9.61 -0.25 23.31
C GLN A 350 -9.70 1.19 23.86
N PHE A 351 -10.87 1.85 23.84
CA PHE A 351 -11.01 3.23 24.30
C PHE A 351 -10.54 3.43 25.77
N HIS A 352 -10.65 2.40 26.62
CA HIS A 352 -10.08 2.41 27.97
C HIS A 352 -8.55 2.64 27.95
N VAL A 353 -7.78 1.86 27.18
CA VAL A 353 -6.31 2.02 27.05
C VAL A 353 -5.93 3.35 26.37
N LEU A 354 -6.82 3.91 25.55
CA LEU A 354 -6.61 5.22 24.93
C LEU A 354 -6.92 6.37 25.92
N LYS A 355 -7.92 6.22 26.79
CA LYS A 355 -8.28 7.18 27.84
C LYS A 355 -7.12 7.41 28.81
N ASP A 356 -6.37 6.35 29.15
CA ASP A 356 -5.17 6.41 29.99
C ASP A 356 -3.99 7.18 29.35
N GLN A 357 -4.02 7.42 28.04
CA GLN A 357 -3.01 8.19 27.30
C GLN A 357 -3.40 9.66 27.08
N LEU A 358 -4.55 10.10 27.61
CA LEU A 358 -5.04 11.49 27.50
C LEU A 358 -4.73 12.27 28.77
N VAL A 359 -3.86 13.28 28.66
CA VAL A 359 -3.51 14.11 29.82
C VAL A 359 -4.50 15.27 29.96
N MET A 360 -5.24 15.28 31.07
CA MET A 360 -6.21 16.33 31.42
C MET A 360 -5.51 17.46 32.17
N ASN A 361 -5.08 18.49 31.45
CA ASN A 361 -4.42 19.67 32.02
C ASN A 361 -5.45 20.78 32.28
N SER A 362 -5.07 21.83 33.03
CA SER A 362 -5.89 23.03 33.26
C SER A 362 -6.47 23.60 31.97
N ASP A 363 -5.63 23.69 30.95
CA ASP A 363 -5.86 24.45 29.73
C ASP A 363 -6.79 23.70 28.76
N GLY A 364 -6.72 22.36 28.74
CA GLY A 364 -7.44 21.52 27.80
C GLY A 364 -7.13 20.04 27.92
N ILE A 365 -7.30 19.30 26.83
CA ILE A 365 -7.07 17.85 26.75
C ILE A 365 -5.88 17.59 25.83
N GLU A 366 -4.80 17.00 26.35
CA GLU A 366 -3.69 16.56 25.51
C GLU A 366 -4.04 15.26 24.78
N VAL A 367 -4.12 15.33 23.45
CA VAL A 367 -4.30 14.16 22.57
C VAL A 367 -2.98 13.87 21.84
N PRO A 368 -2.35 12.71 22.06
CA PRO A 368 -1.19 12.27 21.28
C PRO A 368 -1.48 12.25 19.77
N VAL A 369 -0.52 12.74 18.96
CA VAL A 369 -0.68 12.80 17.50
C VAL A 369 -0.88 11.41 16.86
N SER A 370 -0.44 10.35 17.53
CA SER A 370 -0.70 8.95 17.16
C SER A 370 -2.20 8.59 17.15
N MET A 371 -3.01 9.13 18.08
CA MET A 371 -4.46 8.88 18.08
C MET A 371 -5.17 9.55 16.90
N LEU A 372 -4.69 10.72 16.45
CA LEU A 372 -5.34 11.48 15.38
C LEU A 372 -5.40 10.71 14.05
N GLY A 373 -4.48 9.75 13.84
CA GLY A 373 -4.47 8.86 12.66
C GLY A 373 -5.33 7.60 12.77
N MET A 374 -6.12 7.44 13.84
CA MET A 374 -7.04 6.31 13.99
C MET A 374 -8.32 6.49 13.15
N PHE A 375 -9.05 5.39 12.93
CA PHE A 375 -10.34 5.35 12.21
C PHE A 375 -10.29 5.70 10.72
N GLY A 376 -9.17 5.38 10.05
CA GLY A 376 -9.06 5.42 8.58
C GLY A 376 -8.87 6.81 7.96
N VAL A 377 -8.95 7.87 8.75
CA VAL A 377 -8.66 9.25 8.33
C VAL A 377 -7.21 9.58 8.70
N SER A 378 -6.46 10.24 7.81
CA SER A 378 -5.06 10.57 8.12
C SER A 378 -4.95 11.54 9.30
N GLY A 379 -3.96 11.35 10.16
CA GLY A 379 -3.76 12.21 11.33
C GLY A 379 -3.48 13.68 10.97
N ALA A 380 -2.90 13.93 9.80
CA ALA A 380 -2.75 15.29 9.26
C ALA A 380 -4.11 15.88 8.82
N SER A 381 -4.99 15.07 8.24
CA SER A 381 -6.34 15.48 7.84
C SER A 381 -7.26 15.73 9.04
N ILE A 382 -7.25 14.85 10.05
CA ILE A 382 -7.98 15.05 11.31
C ILE A 382 -7.46 16.29 12.03
N ARG A 383 -6.13 16.43 12.17
CA ARG A 383 -5.52 17.62 12.78
C ARG A 383 -5.94 18.89 12.05
N LYS A 384 -5.89 18.92 10.71
CA LYS A 384 -6.36 20.09 9.94
C LYS A 384 -7.85 20.35 10.19
N MET A 385 -8.70 19.33 10.19
CA MET A 385 -10.14 19.51 10.48
C MET A 385 -10.43 20.00 11.91
N MET A 386 -9.56 19.72 12.88
CA MET A 386 -9.64 20.28 14.23
C MET A 386 -9.12 21.73 14.30
N ASP A 387 -8.09 22.06 13.51
CA ASP A 387 -7.54 23.43 13.33
C ASP A 387 -8.57 24.34 12.65
N ASP A 388 -9.11 23.89 11.50
CA ASP A 388 -10.18 24.51 10.70
C ASP A 388 -11.50 24.68 11.50
N ALA A 389 -11.65 24.03 12.66
CA ALA A 389 -12.82 24.07 13.53
C ALA A 389 -12.55 24.74 14.89
N GLU A 390 -11.37 25.39 15.06
CA GLU A 390 -10.95 26.06 16.30
C GLU A 390 -10.97 25.16 17.56
N LEU A 391 -10.80 23.85 17.37
CA LEU A 391 -10.78 22.87 18.47
C LEU A 391 -9.36 22.65 19.03
N ILE A 392 -8.31 23.03 18.30
CA ILE A 392 -6.93 23.03 18.78
C ILE A 392 -6.63 24.38 19.42
N ILE A 393 -6.32 24.38 20.72
CA ILE A 393 -5.92 25.58 21.46
C ILE A 393 -4.41 25.68 21.69
N GLY A 394 -3.66 24.60 21.43
CA GLY A 394 -2.22 24.59 21.62
C GLY A 394 -1.54 23.29 21.17
N ARG A 395 -0.23 23.23 21.40
CA ARG A 395 0.59 22.01 21.27
C ARG A 395 1.09 21.62 22.66
N SER A 396 1.26 20.32 22.91
CA SER A 396 1.87 19.89 24.16
C SER A 396 3.30 20.41 24.30
N SER A 397 3.73 20.64 25.55
CA SER A 397 5.12 20.94 25.93
C SER A 397 6.11 19.86 25.47
N ASN A 398 5.65 18.61 25.30
CA ASN A 398 6.46 17.50 24.78
C ASN A 398 6.51 17.44 23.23
N ALA A 399 5.80 18.33 22.53
CA ALA A 399 5.62 18.39 21.07
C ALA A 399 5.02 17.15 20.37
N ARG A 400 4.66 16.09 21.13
CA ARG A 400 4.06 14.83 20.63
C ARG A 400 2.52 14.82 20.68
N GLY A 401 1.89 15.78 21.36
CA GLY A 401 0.44 15.96 21.44
C GLY A 401 -0.07 17.31 20.94
N VAL A 402 -1.37 17.38 20.65
CA VAL A 402 -2.15 18.64 20.50
C VAL A 402 -3.00 18.86 21.75
N ILE A 403 -3.22 20.11 22.14
CA ILE A 403 -4.13 20.45 23.24
C ILE A 403 -5.47 20.84 22.63
N LEU A 404 -6.52 20.07 22.95
CA LEU A 404 -7.88 20.32 22.50
C LEU A 404 -8.68 21.15 23.51
N HIS A 405 -9.68 21.88 23.00
CA HIS A 405 -10.55 22.77 23.76
C HIS A 405 -11.17 22.09 25.01
N PRO A 406 -11.14 22.72 26.20
CA PRO A 406 -11.58 22.10 27.45
C PRO A 406 -13.06 21.71 27.48
N GLY A 407 -13.91 22.34 26.67
CA GLY A 407 -15.32 21.94 26.54
C GLY A 407 -15.54 20.54 25.98
N LEU A 408 -14.53 19.91 25.35
CA LEU A 408 -14.62 18.53 24.89
C LEU A 408 -14.45 17.48 26.01
N ARG A 409 -14.17 17.89 27.26
CA ARG A 409 -13.81 16.96 28.36
C ARG A 409 -14.84 15.87 28.59
N GLU A 410 -16.14 16.17 28.52
CA GLU A 410 -17.21 15.18 28.74
C GLU A 410 -17.23 14.06 27.69
N ARG A 411 -16.80 14.33 26.45
CA ARG A 411 -16.70 13.30 25.39
C ARG A 411 -15.72 12.19 25.79
N PHE A 412 -14.67 12.54 26.53
CA PHE A 412 -13.63 11.61 26.98
C PHE A 412 -13.87 11.08 28.40
N ILE A 413 -14.52 11.86 29.27
CA ILE A 413 -14.79 11.48 30.66
C ILE A 413 -15.99 10.54 30.77
N SER A 414 -17.09 10.78 30.05
CA SER A 414 -18.38 10.10 30.26
C SER A 414 -18.45 8.68 29.69
N GLN A 415 -17.73 7.76 30.33
CA GLN A 415 -18.12 6.41 30.71
C GLN A 415 -17.30 6.01 31.94
#